data_AF-A0A2J7TG10-F1
#
_entry.id   AF-A0A2J7TG10-F1
#
_cell.length_a   1.000
_cell.length_b   1.000
_cell.length_c   1.000
_cell.angle_alpha   90.00
_cell.angle_beta   90.00
_cell.angle_gamma   90.00
#
_symmetry.space_group_name_H-M   'P 1'
#
loop_
_entity.id
_entity.type
_entity.pdbx_description
1 polymer ?
#
loop_
_entity_poly.entity_id
_entity_poly.type
_entity_poly.pdbx_seq_one_letter_code
_entity_poly.pdbx_strand_id
1 'polypeptide(L)'
;MKFDWNRLEQALGRTLSSDQRAAVNAIATEYMLLEGAERTAPFKKDRDRWIDNLREIANTLESNLIQAPCHDRAARDGLAEVQIAFDKISLAAYGTTLPLEDVASFLKSAVAACDRNFDDRPAGFGDDAPVLKGIQEGRQWKELVRQLHGRFAAWQLPSNIRNDADTSGKNSPFVEFFSALQRDFPEDSRRHTQSVPALAKAMARALGT
;
A
#
# COMPACT_ATOMS: atom_id res chain seq x y z
N MET A 1 5.93 1.61 18.38
CA MET A 1 6.67 2.88 18.25
C MET A 1 6.42 3.70 19.51
N LYS A 2 7.40 4.44 20.02
CA LYS A 2 7.22 5.35 21.18
C LYS A 2 7.55 6.76 20.71
N PHE A 3 6.60 7.68 20.83
CA PHE A 3 6.79 9.10 20.51
C PHE A 3 7.27 9.89 21.72
N ASP A 4 8.11 10.89 21.47
CA ASP A 4 8.46 11.91 22.46
C ASP A 4 7.38 13.00 22.46
N TRP A 5 6.31 12.76 23.22
CA TRP A 5 5.16 13.67 23.28
C TRP A 5 5.51 15.07 23.77
N ASN A 6 6.50 15.22 24.66
CA ASN A 6 6.92 16.53 25.14
C ASN A 6 7.45 17.38 23.98
N ARG A 7 8.29 16.79 23.12
CA ARG A 7 8.82 17.46 21.93
C ARG A 7 7.72 17.81 20.93
N LEU A 8 6.78 16.87 20.69
CA LEU A 8 5.67 17.09 19.76
C LEU A 8 4.74 18.22 20.23
N GLU A 9 4.38 18.23 21.52
CA GLU A 9 3.48 19.23 22.11
C GLU A 9 4.16 20.60 22.23
N GLN A 10 5.48 20.63 22.47
CA GLN A 10 6.27 21.85 22.40
C GLN A 10 6.29 22.43 20.98
N ALA A 11 6.46 21.60 19.95
CA ALA A 11 6.43 22.03 18.55
C ALA A 11 5.04 22.55 18.14
N LEU A 12 3.97 21.93 18.66
CA LEU A 12 2.59 22.36 18.45
C LEU A 12 2.23 23.63 19.27
N GLY A 13 2.91 23.87 20.38
CA GLY A 13 2.57 24.92 21.35
C GLY A 13 1.31 24.62 22.16
N ARG A 14 0.86 23.36 22.20
CA ARG A 14 -0.32 22.89 22.94
C ARG A 14 -0.14 21.45 23.40
N THR A 15 -0.72 21.12 24.55
CA THR A 15 -0.80 19.74 25.03
C THR A 15 -1.96 19.00 24.36
N LEU A 16 -1.74 17.73 24.05
CA LEU A 16 -2.76 16.83 23.50
C LEU A 16 -3.37 15.99 24.63
N SER A 17 -4.67 15.72 24.53
CA SER A 17 -5.32 14.76 25.42
C SER A 17 -4.83 13.34 25.14
N SER A 18 -5.08 12.42 26.09
CA SER A 18 -4.75 11.00 25.91
C SER A 18 -5.36 10.41 24.63
N ASP A 19 -6.63 10.74 24.35
CA ASP A 19 -7.35 10.25 23.17
C ASP A 19 -6.76 10.81 21.86
N GLN A 20 -6.36 12.08 21.87
CA GLN A 20 -5.69 12.71 20.71
C GLN A 20 -4.34 12.05 20.45
N ARG A 21 -3.54 11.80 21.49
CA ARG A 21 -2.27 11.07 21.39
C ARG A 21 -2.47 9.65 20.86
N ALA A 22 -3.50 8.94 21.33
CA ALA A 22 -3.85 7.61 20.86
C ALA A 22 -4.24 7.62 19.37
N ALA A 23 -5.02 8.60 18.93
CA ALA A 23 -5.41 8.75 17.52
C ALA A 23 -4.20 9.07 16.62
N VAL A 24 -3.31 9.98 17.03
CA VAL A 24 -2.06 10.25 16.30
C VAL A 24 -1.19 8.99 16.21
N ASN A 25 -1.07 8.23 17.31
CA ASN A 25 -0.39 6.94 17.34
C ASN A 25 -0.96 5.95 16.33
N ALA A 26 -2.29 5.82 16.28
CA ALA A 26 -2.96 4.90 15.37
C ALA A 26 -2.66 5.26 13.91
N ILE A 27 -2.84 6.53 13.53
CA ILE A 27 -2.61 7.02 12.17
C ILE A 27 -1.14 6.84 11.77
N ALA A 28 -0.20 7.19 12.65
CA ALA A 28 1.21 7.02 12.35
C ALA A 28 1.64 5.54 12.29
N THR A 29 1.04 4.67 13.12
CA THR A 29 1.29 3.23 13.06
C THR A 29 0.77 2.63 11.77
N GLU A 30 -0.43 3.03 11.33
CA GLU A 30 -0.99 2.64 10.03
C GLU A 30 -0.09 3.09 8.88
N TYR A 31 0.38 4.35 8.90
CA TYR A 31 1.36 4.83 7.94
C TYR A 31 2.60 3.94 7.90
N MET A 32 3.19 3.64 9.07
CA MET A 32 4.40 2.80 9.13
C MET A 32 4.17 1.37 8.63
N LEU A 33 2.98 0.81 8.83
CA LEU A 33 2.60 -0.51 8.31
C LEU A 33 2.54 -0.50 6.77
N LEU A 34 1.96 0.56 6.19
CA LEU A 34 1.69 0.62 4.75
C LEU A 34 2.84 1.23 3.94
N GLU A 35 3.64 2.11 4.53
CA GLU A 35 4.78 2.77 3.87
C GLU A 35 5.87 1.76 3.51
N GLY A 36 6.12 0.77 4.37
CA GLY A 36 7.07 -0.30 4.06
C GLY A 36 6.67 -1.06 2.79
N ALA A 37 5.39 -1.43 2.69
CA ALA A 37 4.84 -2.02 1.47
C ALA A 37 4.96 -1.06 0.27
N GLU A 38 4.72 0.25 0.50
CA GLU A 38 4.85 1.27 -0.53
C GLU A 38 6.26 1.35 -1.12
N ARG A 39 7.26 1.40 -0.24
CA ARG A 39 8.68 1.49 -0.58
C ARG A 39 9.19 0.26 -1.30
N THR A 40 8.67 -0.92 -0.95
CA THR A 40 9.03 -2.18 -1.62
C THR A 40 8.24 -2.45 -2.89
N ALA A 41 7.22 -1.66 -3.19
CA ALA A 41 6.37 -1.92 -4.33
C ALA A 41 7.14 -1.68 -5.64
N PRO A 42 7.02 -2.59 -6.61
CA PRO A 42 7.64 -2.40 -7.92
C PRO A 42 7.10 -1.14 -8.60
N PHE A 43 7.91 -0.51 -9.44
CA PHE A 43 7.44 0.59 -10.30
C PHE A 43 6.20 0.14 -11.07
N LYS A 44 5.29 1.08 -11.38
CA LYS A 44 4.06 0.77 -12.13
C LYS A 44 4.34 -0.12 -13.36
N LYS A 45 5.39 0.19 -14.12
CA LYS A 45 5.79 -0.59 -15.30
C LYS A 45 6.19 -2.02 -14.96
N ASP A 46 6.96 -2.23 -13.88
CA ASP A 46 7.41 -3.55 -13.46
C ASP A 46 6.24 -4.38 -12.90
N ARG A 47 5.35 -3.72 -12.15
CA ARG A 47 4.08 -4.29 -11.70
C ARG A 47 3.24 -4.74 -12.89
N ASP A 48 2.98 -3.85 -13.84
CA ASP A 48 2.16 -4.12 -15.03
C ASP A 48 2.77 -5.28 -15.83
N ARG A 49 4.10 -5.25 -16.03
CA ARG A 49 4.83 -6.36 -16.66
C ARG A 49 4.69 -7.67 -15.89
N TRP A 50 4.74 -7.64 -14.56
CA TRP A 50 4.61 -8.84 -13.73
C TRP A 50 3.20 -9.44 -13.84
N ILE A 51 2.17 -8.60 -13.87
CA ILE A 51 0.77 -9.03 -14.08
C ILE A 51 0.59 -9.62 -15.48
N ASP A 52 1.14 -8.97 -16.52
CA ASP A 52 1.08 -9.47 -17.89
C ASP A 52 1.78 -10.83 -18.01
N ASN A 53 2.96 -10.99 -17.40
CA ASN A 53 3.66 -12.28 -17.35
C ASN A 53 2.82 -13.35 -16.61
N LEU A 54 2.20 -13.01 -15.47
CA LEU A 54 1.33 -13.93 -14.75
C LEU A 54 0.11 -14.34 -15.57
N ARG A 55 -0.48 -13.40 -16.32
CA ARG A 55 -1.60 -13.66 -17.22
C ARG A 55 -1.17 -14.62 -18.33
N GLU A 56 -0.01 -14.39 -18.94
CA GLU A 56 0.55 -15.29 -19.97
C GLU A 56 0.80 -16.70 -19.42
N ILE A 57 1.41 -16.80 -18.24
CA ILE A 57 1.67 -18.08 -17.57
C ILE A 57 0.36 -18.79 -17.22
N ALA A 58 -0.61 -18.09 -16.64
CA ALA A 58 -1.90 -18.67 -16.27
C ALA A 58 -2.66 -19.21 -17.49
N ASN A 59 -2.68 -18.46 -18.60
CA ASN A 59 -3.31 -18.89 -19.85
C ASN A 59 -2.58 -20.06 -20.50
N THR A 60 -1.24 -20.04 -20.49
CA THR A 60 -0.42 -21.13 -21.04
C THR A 60 -0.61 -22.41 -20.22
N LEU A 61 -0.60 -22.29 -18.89
CA LEU A 61 -0.82 -23.41 -17.98
C LEU A 61 -2.21 -24.00 -18.17
N GLU A 62 -3.25 -23.17 -18.22
CA GLU A 62 -4.61 -23.64 -18.48
C GLU A 62 -4.73 -24.35 -19.84
N SER A 63 -4.17 -23.76 -20.91
CA SER A 63 -4.15 -24.40 -22.23
C SER A 63 -3.48 -25.77 -22.18
N ASN A 64 -2.32 -25.86 -21.52
CA ASN A 64 -1.56 -27.11 -21.42
C ASN A 64 -2.23 -28.16 -20.52
N LEU A 65 -2.98 -27.75 -19.49
CA LEU A 65 -3.58 -28.69 -18.53
C LEU A 65 -5.00 -29.07 -18.89
N ILE A 66 -5.80 -28.12 -19.39
CA ILE A 66 -7.23 -28.30 -19.67
C ILE A 66 -7.46 -28.60 -21.15
N GLN A 67 -6.70 -27.96 -22.05
CA GLN A 67 -6.88 -28.09 -23.51
C GLN A 67 -5.91 -29.06 -24.18
N ALA A 68 -4.98 -29.69 -23.43
CA ALA A 68 -4.13 -30.74 -23.98
C ALA A 68 -4.99 -31.79 -24.68
N PRO A 69 -4.61 -32.26 -25.88
CA PRO A 69 -5.41 -33.19 -26.65
C PRO A 69 -5.56 -34.50 -25.88
N CYS A 70 -6.72 -34.65 -25.24
CA CYS A 70 -7.16 -35.83 -24.49
C CYS A 70 -7.22 -37.11 -25.34
N HIS A 71 -6.96 -36.98 -26.64
CA HIS A 71 -6.89 -38.08 -27.60
C HIS A 71 -5.50 -38.69 -27.73
N ASP A 72 -4.42 -37.97 -27.40
CA ASP A 72 -3.06 -38.54 -27.39
C ASP A 72 -2.79 -39.27 -26.06
N ARG A 73 -2.26 -40.49 -26.15
CA ARG A 73 -1.90 -41.29 -24.97
C ARG A 73 -0.65 -40.72 -24.29
N ALA A 74 0.34 -40.27 -25.07
CA ALA A 74 1.58 -39.73 -24.52
C ALA A 74 1.32 -38.45 -23.71
N ALA A 75 0.44 -37.58 -24.20
CA ALA A 75 0.01 -36.38 -23.47
C ALA A 75 -0.69 -36.71 -22.13
N ARG A 76 -1.53 -37.76 -22.10
CA ARG A 76 -2.21 -38.21 -20.87
C ARG A 76 -1.24 -38.80 -19.86
N ASP A 77 -0.30 -39.61 -20.30
CA ASP A 77 0.72 -40.20 -19.43
C ASP A 77 1.60 -39.09 -18.82
N GLY A 78 2.03 -38.12 -19.64
CA GLY A 78 2.78 -36.95 -19.16
C GLY A 78 2.00 -36.10 -18.14
N LEU A 79 0.70 -35.87 -18.37
CA LEU A 79 -0.15 -35.13 -17.42
C LEU A 79 -0.27 -35.87 -16.08
N ALA A 80 -0.44 -37.19 -16.11
CA ALA A 80 -0.49 -38.01 -14.90
C ALA A 80 0.82 -37.97 -14.11
N GLU A 81 1.97 -38.02 -14.79
CA GLU A 81 3.28 -37.88 -14.14
C GLU A 81 3.45 -36.51 -13.45
N VAL A 82 3.02 -35.42 -14.10
CA VAL A 82 3.05 -34.08 -13.52
C VAL A 82 2.12 -33.99 -12.30
N GLN A 83 0.90 -34.53 -12.38
CA GLN A 83 -0.03 -34.57 -11.25
C GLN A 83 0.57 -35.33 -10.06
N ILE A 84 1.17 -36.50 -10.28
CA ILE A 84 1.82 -37.29 -9.22
C ILE A 84 2.96 -36.50 -8.57
N ALA A 85 3.79 -35.81 -9.37
CA ALA A 85 4.87 -34.99 -8.84
C ALA A 85 4.32 -33.80 -8.02
N PHE A 86 3.29 -33.14 -8.51
CA PHE A 86 2.64 -32.02 -7.84
C PHE A 86 1.96 -32.43 -6.52
N ASP A 87 1.29 -33.58 -6.50
CA ASP A 87 0.65 -34.14 -5.30
C ASP A 87 1.67 -34.44 -4.21
N LYS A 88 2.84 -34.97 -4.58
CA LYS A 88 3.93 -35.19 -3.61
C LYS A 88 4.41 -33.89 -2.98
N ILE A 89 4.57 -32.84 -3.78
CA ILE A 89 4.98 -31.51 -3.29
C ILE A 89 3.88 -30.92 -2.40
N SER A 90 2.63 -30.95 -2.86
CA SER A 90 1.49 -30.38 -2.13
C SER A 90 1.26 -31.09 -0.80
N LEU A 91 1.34 -32.42 -0.79
CA LEU A 91 1.21 -33.21 0.43
C LEU A 91 2.34 -32.87 1.43
N ALA A 92 3.58 -32.71 0.95
CA ALA A 92 4.71 -32.35 1.80
C ALA A 92 4.63 -30.92 2.35
N ALA A 93 4.12 -29.96 1.55
CA ALA A 93 4.05 -28.55 1.94
C ALA A 93 2.79 -28.22 2.76
N TYR A 94 1.65 -28.84 2.44
CA TYR A 94 0.33 -28.43 2.92
C TYR A 94 -0.45 -29.56 3.62
N GLY A 95 0.07 -30.79 3.62
CA GLY A 95 -0.63 -31.94 4.21
C GLY A 95 -1.85 -32.42 3.41
N THR A 96 -2.05 -31.92 2.19
CA THR A 96 -3.15 -32.31 1.29
C THR A 96 -2.69 -32.33 -0.17
N THR A 97 -3.34 -33.14 -1.01
CA THR A 97 -3.21 -33.05 -2.47
C THR A 97 -4.07 -31.92 -3.01
N LEU A 98 -3.67 -31.36 -4.14
CA LEU A 98 -4.38 -30.28 -4.83
C LEU A 98 -4.52 -30.69 -6.29
N PRO A 99 -5.76 -30.87 -6.81
CA PRO A 99 -5.97 -31.11 -8.23
C PRO A 99 -5.30 -30.02 -9.05
N LEU A 100 -4.50 -30.39 -10.05
CA LEU A 100 -3.74 -29.43 -10.84
C LEU A 100 -4.67 -28.48 -11.64
N GLU A 101 -5.89 -28.92 -11.94
CA GLU A 101 -6.97 -28.11 -12.52
C GLU A 101 -7.46 -26.98 -11.58
N ASP A 102 -7.48 -27.22 -10.27
CA ASP A 102 -7.85 -26.20 -9.28
C ASP A 102 -6.78 -25.11 -9.20
N VAL A 103 -5.51 -25.47 -9.37
CA VAL A 103 -4.39 -24.53 -9.42
C VAL A 103 -4.49 -23.63 -10.65
N ALA A 104 -4.79 -24.21 -11.82
CA ALA A 104 -5.00 -23.43 -13.04
C ALA A 104 -6.18 -22.46 -12.89
N SER A 105 -7.30 -22.94 -12.33
CA SER A 105 -8.50 -22.14 -12.07
C SER A 105 -8.24 -21.03 -11.03
N PHE A 106 -7.46 -21.33 -10.00
CA PHE A 106 -7.02 -20.36 -9.00
C PHE A 106 -6.13 -19.28 -9.62
N LEU A 107 -5.13 -19.64 -10.43
CA LEU A 107 -4.25 -18.69 -11.09
C LEU A 107 -5.03 -17.75 -12.01
N LYS A 108 -6.01 -18.25 -12.75
CA LYS A 108 -6.94 -17.42 -13.51
C LYS A 108 -7.75 -16.48 -12.65
N SER A 109 -8.28 -16.97 -11.54
CA SER A 109 -9.05 -16.16 -10.60
C SER A 109 -8.18 -15.06 -9.98
N ALA A 110 -6.91 -15.35 -9.67
CA ALA A 110 -5.93 -14.40 -9.19
C ALA A 110 -5.60 -13.34 -10.25
N VAL A 111 -5.36 -13.74 -11.50
CA VAL A 111 -5.15 -12.80 -12.63
C VAL A 111 -6.39 -11.93 -12.85
N ALA A 112 -7.59 -12.51 -12.84
CA ALA A 112 -8.83 -11.75 -12.99
C ALA A 112 -9.07 -10.77 -11.82
N ALA A 113 -8.70 -11.15 -10.60
CA ALA A 113 -8.76 -10.26 -9.45
C ALA A 113 -7.73 -9.13 -9.58
N CYS A 114 -6.52 -9.41 -10.07
CA CYS A 114 -5.55 -8.38 -10.42
C CYS A 114 -6.14 -7.44 -11.48
N ASP A 115 -6.61 -7.96 -12.60
CA ASP A 115 -7.15 -7.16 -13.71
C ASP A 115 -8.28 -6.23 -13.28
N ARG A 116 -9.22 -6.71 -12.47
CA ARG A 116 -10.32 -5.90 -11.91
C ARG A 116 -9.83 -4.77 -11.01
N ASN A 117 -8.70 -4.97 -10.36
CA ASN A 117 -8.08 -3.99 -9.49
C ASN A 117 -7.17 -3.02 -10.25
N PHE A 118 -6.75 -3.36 -11.47
CA PHE A 118 -5.85 -2.57 -12.31
C PHE A 118 -6.52 -1.82 -13.46
N ASP A 119 -7.72 -2.21 -13.88
CA ASP A 119 -8.51 -1.41 -14.81
C ASP A 119 -8.98 -0.16 -14.06
N ASP A 120 -8.54 1.03 -14.50
CA ASP A 120 -8.98 2.33 -13.96
C ASP A 120 -10.48 2.59 -14.23
N ARG A 121 -11.18 1.65 -14.89
CA ARG A 121 -12.62 1.66 -15.08
C ARG A 121 -13.29 1.07 -13.83
N PRO A 122 -14.32 1.71 -13.28
CA PRO A 122 -15.12 1.11 -12.24
C PRO A 122 -15.75 -0.17 -12.79
N ALA A 123 -15.16 -1.32 -12.46
CA ALA A 123 -15.79 -2.61 -12.69
C ALA A 123 -17.10 -2.58 -11.90
N GLY A 124 -18.23 -2.84 -12.56
CA GLY A 124 -19.60 -2.63 -12.06
C GLY A 124 -20.05 -3.41 -10.82
N PHE A 125 -19.16 -3.69 -9.88
CA PHE A 125 -19.47 -3.63 -8.47
C PHE A 125 -19.70 -2.16 -8.11
N GLY A 126 -20.74 -1.85 -7.32
CA GLY A 126 -21.20 -0.48 -7.08
C GLY A 126 -20.09 0.50 -6.67
N ASP A 127 -20.40 1.80 -6.70
CA ASP A 127 -19.49 2.94 -6.50
C ASP A 127 -18.53 2.87 -5.29
N ASP A 128 -18.74 1.91 -4.39
CA ASP A 128 -17.96 1.70 -3.17
C ASP A 128 -16.83 0.66 -3.30
N ALA A 129 -16.68 -0.05 -4.43
CA ALA A 129 -15.59 -1.02 -4.59
C ALA A 129 -14.24 -0.28 -4.67
N PRO A 130 -13.29 -0.55 -3.74
CA PRO A 130 -12.03 0.18 -3.71
C PRO A 130 -11.18 -0.19 -4.92
N VAL A 131 -11.09 0.70 -5.91
CA VAL A 131 -10.07 0.61 -6.96
C VAL A 131 -8.72 0.57 -6.25
N LEU A 132 -8.00 -0.55 -6.35
CA LEU A 132 -6.60 -0.62 -5.94
C LEU A 132 -5.78 0.17 -6.94
N LYS A 133 -5.91 1.51 -6.91
CA LYS A 133 -5.00 2.47 -7.55
C LYS A 133 -3.63 2.08 -7.04
N GLY A 134 -2.92 1.24 -7.79
CA GLY A 134 -1.85 0.45 -7.21
C GLY A 134 -0.83 1.35 -6.54
N ILE A 135 -0.06 0.78 -5.63
CA ILE A 135 0.82 1.50 -4.73
C ILE A 135 1.57 2.63 -5.48
N GLN A 136 1.20 3.88 -5.17
CA GLN A 136 1.81 5.07 -5.74
C GLN A 136 2.81 5.62 -4.73
N GLU A 137 4.00 5.97 -5.21
CA GLU A 137 4.98 6.62 -4.35
C GLU A 137 4.42 7.93 -3.76
N GLY A 138 4.63 8.10 -2.46
CA GLY A 138 4.11 9.16 -1.63
C GLY A 138 2.64 9.03 -1.26
N ARG A 139 1.91 7.97 -1.65
CA ARG A 139 0.47 7.85 -1.37
C ARG A 139 0.20 7.75 0.12
N GLN A 140 0.89 6.86 0.83
CA GLN A 140 0.69 6.67 2.27
C GLN A 140 1.14 7.90 3.05
N TRP A 141 2.18 8.58 2.59
CA TRP A 141 2.61 9.85 3.19
C TRP A 141 1.56 10.96 3.01
N LYS A 142 0.97 11.08 1.81
CA LYS A 142 -0.14 12.02 1.57
C LYS A 142 -1.35 11.70 2.44
N GLU A 143 -1.65 10.42 2.61
CA GLU A 143 -2.76 9.96 3.44
C GLU A 143 -2.53 10.26 4.92
N LEU A 144 -1.33 10.00 5.44
CA LEU A 144 -0.90 10.42 6.77
C LEU A 144 -1.14 11.92 7.00
N VAL A 145 -0.70 12.77 6.04
CA VAL A 145 -0.90 14.23 6.11
C VAL A 145 -2.38 14.58 6.15
N ARG A 146 -3.21 13.99 5.27
CA ARG A 146 -4.65 14.24 5.22
C ARG A 146 -5.37 13.84 6.50
N GLN A 147 -5.11 12.63 6.99
CA GLN A 147 -5.74 12.12 8.19
C GLN A 147 -5.38 12.97 9.41
N LEU A 148 -4.09 13.31 9.59
CA LEU A 148 -3.66 14.16 10.71
C LEU A 148 -4.23 15.58 10.58
N HIS A 149 -4.20 16.18 9.39
CA HIS A 149 -4.78 17.49 9.17
C HIS A 149 -6.28 17.52 9.49
N GLY A 150 -7.04 16.52 9.01
CA GLY A 150 -8.47 16.37 9.28
C GLY A 150 -8.77 16.23 10.78
N ARG A 151 -7.98 15.43 11.51
CA ARG A 151 -8.11 15.29 12.97
C ARG A 151 -7.81 16.60 13.70
N PHE A 152 -6.72 17.30 13.33
CA PHE A 152 -6.35 18.57 13.95
C PHE A 152 -7.42 19.64 13.75
N ALA A 153 -7.98 19.72 12.53
CA ALA A 153 -9.10 20.60 12.24
C ALA A 153 -10.33 20.26 13.09
N ALA A 154 -10.70 18.97 13.18
CA ALA A 154 -11.83 18.51 13.98
C ALA A 154 -11.66 18.79 15.49
N TRP A 155 -10.42 18.76 15.99
CA TRP A 155 -10.08 19.06 17.39
C TRP A 155 -9.84 20.56 17.66
N GLN A 156 -10.04 21.44 16.65
CA GLN A 156 -9.76 22.87 16.75
C GLN A 156 -8.31 23.18 17.19
N LEU A 157 -7.37 22.32 16.77
CA LEU A 157 -5.94 22.54 16.90
C LEU A 157 -5.42 23.33 15.69
N PRO A 158 -4.25 24.00 15.81
CA PRO A 158 -3.61 24.61 14.65
C PRO A 158 -3.39 23.57 13.55
N SER A 159 -4.12 23.69 12.43
CA SER A 159 -4.01 22.79 11.27
C SER A 159 -3.53 23.50 9.99
N ASN A 160 -3.48 24.84 10.01
CA ASN A 160 -3.10 25.63 8.83
C ASN A 160 -1.72 25.24 8.30
N ILE A 161 -1.58 25.03 7.00
CA ILE A 161 -0.29 24.87 6.34
C ILE A 161 0.02 26.19 5.65
N ARG A 162 1.03 26.90 6.16
CA ARG A 162 1.55 28.12 5.52
C ARG A 162 2.90 27.82 4.92
N ASN A 163 3.06 28.13 3.63
CA ASN A 163 4.32 27.97 2.90
C ASN A 163 5.21 29.21 3.05
N ASP A 164 4.62 30.34 3.39
CA ASP A 164 5.31 31.61 3.56
C ASP A 164 5.71 31.70 5.03
N ALA A 165 7.02 31.68 5.29
CA ALA A 165 7.52 32.13 6.57
C ALA A 165 7.04 33.58 6.72
N ASP A 166 6.17 33.80 7.70
CA ASP A 166 5.68 35.14 8.00
C ASP A 166 6.90 36.07 8.24
N THR A 167 6.70 37.38 8.22
CA THR A 167 7.72 38.37 8.62
C THR A 167 8.36 38.07 9.98
N SER A 168 7.69 37.28 10.82
CA SER A 168 8.19 36.75 12.10
C SER A 168 9.14 35.54 11.99
N GLY A 169 9.34 34.98 10.80
CA GLY A 169 10.19 33.82 10.53
C GLY A 169 9.67 32.49 11.09
N LYS A 170 8.46 32.46 11.66
CA LYS A 170 7.91 31.26 12.31
C LYS A 170 7.06 30.44 11.33
N ASN A 171 7.33 29.14 11.27
CA ASN A 171 6.50 28.20 10.53
C ASN A 171 5.17 27.95 11.26
N SER A 172 4.20 27.37 10.57
CA SER A 172 2.96 26.94 11.20
C SER A 172 3.23 25.87 12.29
N PRO A 173 2.57 25.96 13.47
CA PRO A 173 2.67 24.93 14.50
C PRO A 173 2.35 23.51 14.02
N PHE A 174 1.45 23.37 13.04
CA PHE A 174 1.12 22.06 12.46
C PHE A 174 2.30 21.45 11.70
N VAL A 175 3.02 22.28 10.93
CA VAL A 175 4.17 21.84 10.14
C VAL A 175 5.35 21.51 11.08
N GLU A 176 5.56 22.31 12.12
CA GLU A 176 6.57 22.03 13.15
C GLU A 176 6.27 20.72 13.90
N PHE A 177 5.00 20.50 14.30
CA PHE A 177 4.55 19.24 14.87
C PHE A 177 4.83 18.06 13.94
N PHE A 178 4.47 18.17 12.65
CA PHE A 178 4.67 17.09 11.68
C PHE A 178 6.16 16.83 11.43
N SER A 179 6.98 17.88 11.37
CA SER A 179 8.44 17.78 11.29
C SER A 179 9.02 17.02 12.49
N ALA A 180 8.58 17.36 13.70
CA ALA A 180 8.99 16.69 14.94
C ALA A 180 8.50 15.24 15.02
N LEU A 181 7.32 14.93 14.45
CA LEU A 181 6.76 13.58 14.36
C LEU A 181 7.62 12.68 13.47
N GLN A 182 8.04 13.18 12.30
CA GLN A 182 8.87 12.41 11.37
C GLN A 182 10.23 12.02 11.96
N ARG A 183 10.75 12.77 12.95
CA ARG A 183 12.01 12.42 13.62
C ARG A 183 11.92 11.12 14.43
N ASP A 184 10.71 10.76 14.87
CA ASP A 184 10.47 9.49 15.58
C ASP A 184 10.24 8.30 14.64
N PHE A 185 10.12 8.54 13.33
CA PHE A 185 10.04 7.47 12.34
C PHE A 185 11.44 6.90 12.06
N PRO A 186 11.53 5.61 11.67
CA PRO A 186 12.74 5.03 11.07
C PRO A 186 13.24 5.90 9.92
N GLU A 187 14.56 5.99 9.76
CA GLU A 187 15.19 6.90 8.79
C GLU A 187 14.64 6.75 7.36
N ASP A 188 14.46 5.50 6.93
CA ASP A 188 13.95 5.17 5.59
C ASP A 188 12.49 5.59 5.35
N SER A 189 11.70 5.78 6.40
CA SER A 189 10.27 6.15 6.32
C SER A 189 10.04 7.65 6.48
N ARG A 190 11.11 8.44 6.71
CA ARG A 190 11.06 9.89 6.78
C ARG A 190 10.99 10.49 5.38
N ARG A 191 10.19 11.53 5.18
CA ARG A 191 10.09 12.25 3.89
C ARG A 191 10.25 13.75 4.08
N HIS A 192 10.76 14.40 3.03
CA HIS A 192 10.91 15.87 2.98
C HIS A 192 11.68 16.46 4.17
N THR A 193 12.75 15.78 4.60
CA THR A 193 13.57 16.13 5.77
C THR A 193 14.53 17.31 5.55
N GLN A 194 14.59 17.86 4.33
CA GLN A 194 15.57 18.88 3.95
C GLN A 194 15.35 20.23 4.65
N SER A 195 14.10 20.71 4.72
CA SER A 195 13.77 21.97 5.40
C SER A 195 12.28 22.05 5.74
N VAL A 196 11.93 22.81 6.79
CA VAL A 196 10.53 23.00 7.20
C VAL A 196 9.68 23.67 6.11
N PRO A 197 10.17 24.69 5.36
CA PRO A 197 9.43 25.25 4.24
C PRO A 197 9.19 24.25 3.09
N ALA A 198 10.16 23.37 2.79
CA ALA A 198 9.98 22.32 1.79
C ALA A 198 8.94 21.29 2.24
N LEU A 199 8.92 20.94 3.53
CA LEU A 199 7.90 20.09 4.14
C LEU A 199 6.51 20.73 4.04
N ALA A 200 6.37 22.01 4.42
CA ALA A 200 5.10 22.74 4.31
C ALA A 200 4.53 22.68 2.88
N LYS A 201 5.39 22.97 1.89
CA LYS A 201 5.02 22.90 0.47
C LYS A 201 4.59 21.50 0.03
N ALA A 202 5.25 20.46 0.52
CA ALA A 202 4.87 19.07 0.23
C ALA A 202 3.52 18.71 0.87
N MET A 203 3.27 19.16 2.11
CA MET A 203 2.00 18.92 2.80
C MET A 203 0.84 19.66 2.12
N ALA A 204 1.04 20.91 1.69
CA ALA A 204 0.03 21.67 0.93
C ALA A 204 -0.37 20.92 -0.36
N ARG A 205 0.63 20.44 -1.12
CA ARG A 205 0.39 19.60 -2.31
C ARG A 205 -0.35 18.30 -1.98
N ALA A 206 -0.11 17.69 -0.82
CA ALA A 206 -0.82 16.48 -0.41
C ALA A 206 -2.31 16.76 -0.15
N LEU A 207 -2.65 17.93 0.40
CA LEU A 207 -4.03 18.35 0.64
C LEU A 207 -4.74 18.87 -0.61
N GLY A 208 -4.00 19.16 -1.70
CA GLY A 208 -4.57 19.75 -2.92
C GLY A 208 -4.84 21.25 -2.81
N THR A 209 -4.15 21.92 -1.88
CA THR A 209 -4.22 23.38 -1.65
C THR A 209 -3.01 24.10 -2.23
#